data_AF-A0A939L695-F1
#
_entry.id   AF-A0A939L695-F1
#
_cell.length_a   1.000
_cell.length_b   1.000
_cell.length_c   1.000
_cell.angle_alpha   90.00
_cell.angle_beta   90.00
_cell.angle_gamma   90.00
#
_symmetry.space_group_name_H-M   'P 1'
#
loop_
_entity.id
_entity.type
_entity.pdbx_description
1 polymer ?
#
loop_
_entity_poly.entity_id
_entity_poly.type
_entity_poly.pdbx_seq_one_letter_code
_entity_poly.pdbx_strand_id
1 'polypeptide(L)' 'MYEMWAEHDPAISPPAVVWHVMAKDGSTSSLCGRFLEPSQRITPAADGSGPTLPDRYCDPCLVTVRETLAAADR' A
#
# COMPACT_ATOMS: atom_id res chain seq x y z
N MET A 1 -5.57 7.26 -8.38
CA MET A 1 -5.22 7.00 -9.80
C MET A 1 -5.16 5.50 -10.02
N TYR A 2 -5.46 4.99 -11.21
CA TYR A 2 -5.35 3.55 -11.52
C TYR A 2 -4.18 3.31 -12.47
N GLU A 3 -3.56 2.16 -12.31
CA GLU A 3 -2.49 1.60 -13.12
C GLU A 3 -3.02 0.34 -13.83
N MET A 4 -2.62 0.14 -15.08
CA MET A 4 -2.95 -1.07 -15.82
C MET A 4 -1.67 -1.85 -16.11
N TRP A 5 -1.66 -3.12 -15.74
CA TRP A 5 -0.56 -4.03 -16.01
C TRP A 5 -1.05 -5.27 -16.76
N ALA A 6 -0.23 -5.79 -17.67
CA ALA A 6 -0.54 -6.97 -18.46
C ALA A 6 0.43 -8.09 -18.08
N GLU A 7 -0.12 -9.24 -17.71
CA GLU A 7 0.64 -10.45 -17.44
C GLU A 7 0.22 -11.55 -18.43
N HIS A 8 1.19 -12.37 -18.82
CA HIS A 8 0.95 -13.49 -19.70
C HIS A 8 0.77 -14.76 -18.86
N ASP A 9 -0.40 -15.40 -18.94
CA ASP A 9 -0.68 -16.61 -18.15
C ASP A 9 -0.24 -17.86 -18.93
N PRO A 10 0.84 -18.54 -18.52
CA PRO A 10 1.32 -19.74 -19.21
C PRO A 10 0.44 -20.97 -18.96
N ALA A 11 -0.50 -20.92 -18.00
CA ALA A 11 -1.41 -22.02 -17.70
C ALA A 11 -2.61 -22.11 -18.67
N ILE A 12 -2.83 -21.09 -19.51
CA ILE A 12 -3.92 -21.05 -20.50
C ILE A 12 -3.37 -21.32 -21.90
N SER A 13 -4.02 -22.21 -22.66
CA SER A 13 -3.71 -22.51 -24.07
C SER A 13 -4.92 -22.26 -24.97
N PRO A 14 -4.81 -21.40 -26.00
CA PRO A 14 -3.64 -20.60 -26.36
C PRO A 14 -3.32 -19.55 -25.28
N PRO A 15 -2.06 -19.08 -25.20
CA PRO A 15 -1.65 -18.13 -24.18
C PRO A 15 -2.54 -16.88 -24.17
N ALA A 16 -3.06 -16.55 -22.99
CA ALA A 16 -3.93 -15.40 -22.77
C ALA A 16 -3.16 -14.28 -22.07
N VAL A 17 -3.47 -13.05 -22.45
CA VAL A 17 -3.04 -11.85 -21.73
C VAL A 17 -4.09 -11.50 -20.70
N VAL A 18 -3.70 -11.48 -19.44
CA VAL A 18 -4.54 -11.05 -18.32
C VAL A 18 -4.24 -9.60 -17.99
N TRP A 19 -5.27 -8.76 -18.03
CA TRP A 19 -5.17 -7.34 -17.70
C TRP A 19 -5.55 -7.12 -16.23
N HIS A 20 -4.62 -6.56 -15.47
CA HIS A 20 -4.79 -6.21 -14.08
C HIS A 20 -5.02 -4.71 -13.94
N VAL A 21 -6.14 -4.34 -13.33
CA VAL A 21 -6.40 -2.94 -12.93
C VAL A 21 -5.99 -2.79 -11.48
N MET A 22 -4.88 -2.10 -11.26
CA MET A 22 -4.29 -1.87 -9.94
C MET A 22 -4.64 -0.45 -9.50
N ALA A 23 -5.12 -0.28 -8.27
CA ALA A 23 -5.25 1.07 -7.71
C ALA A 23 -3.84 1.58 -7.36
N LYS A 24 -3.34 2.58 -8.12
CA LYS A 24 -2.01 3.19 -7.92
C LYS A 24 -1.84 3.76 -6.51
N ASP A 25 -2.94 4.23 -5.93
CA ASP A 25 -3.01 4.81 -4.59
C ASP A 25 -3.87 3.96 -3.64
N GLY A 26 -3.88 2.64 -3.86
CA GLY A 26 -4.84 1.66 -3.36
C GLY A 26 -4.89 1.38 -1.85
N SER A 27 -4.57 2.34 -0.99
CA SER A 27 -4.93 2.25 0.43
C SER A 27 -5.68 3.50 0.88
N THR A 28 -7.00 3.47 0.67
CA THR A 28 -7.93 4.38 1.34
C THR A 28 -8.14 4.01 2.80
N SER A 29 -7.70 2.83 3.25
CA SER A 29 -7.80 2.41 4.65
C SER A 29 -6.45 2.46 5.35
N SER A 30 -6.46 2.89 6.62
CA SER A 30 -5.33 2.72 7.53
C SER A 30 -5.13 1.25 7.89
N LEU A 31 -3.99 0.91 8.51
CA LEU A 31 -3.73 -0.45 9.03
C LEU A 31 -4.80 -0.95 10.00
N CYS A 32 -5.43 -0.04 10.74
CA CYS A 32 -6.53 -0.34 11.65
C CYS A 32 -7.90 -0.40 10.95
N GLY A 33 -7.94 -0.45 9.61
CA GLY A 33 -9.14 -0.62 8.78
C GLY A 33 -9.99 0.65 8.62
N ARG A 34 -9.55 1.79 9.17
CA ARG A 34 -10.31 3.03 9.11
C ARG A 34 -10.08 3.71 7.76
N PHE A 35 -11.16 4.13 7.09
CA PHE A 35 -11.05 4.96 5.90
C PHE A 35 -10.36 6.30 6.22
N LEU A 36 -9.37 6.66 5.42
CA LEU A 36 -8.61 7.90 5.48
C LEU A 36 -9.12 8.84 4.39
N GLU A 37 -9.50 10.05 4.79
CA GLU A 37 -9.80 11.12 3.86
C GLU A 37 -8.56 11.46 3.02
N PRO A 38 -8.72 12.01 1.80
CA PRO A 38 -7.59 12.36 0.93
C PRO A 38 -6.51 13.22 1.60
N SER A 39 -6.91 14.15 2.47
CA SER A 39 -6.03 15.04 3.24
C SER A 39 -5.28 14.34 4.38
N GLN A 40 -5.74 13.17 4.81
CA GLN A 40 -5.14 12.36 5.89
C GLN A 40 -4.19 11.28 5.35
N ARG A 41 -4.08 11.15 4.02
CA ARG A 41 -3.19 10.19 3.38
C ARG A 41 -1.76 10.72 3.38
N ILE A 42 -0.98 10.34 4.39
CA ILE A 42 0.47 10.57 4.40
C ILE A 42 1.11 9.59 3.42
N THR A 43 1.75 10.10 2.38
CA THR A 43 2.57 9.32 1.44
C THR A 43 4.03 9.54 1.80
N PRO A 44 4.78 8.50 2.19
CA PRO A 44 6.23 8.61 2.35
C PRO A 44 6.87 9.00 1.02
N ALA A 45 7.94 9.81 1.05
CA ALA A 45 8.74 10.07 -0.14
C ALA A 45 9.29 8.72 -0.64
N ALA A 46 8.92 8.35 -1.87
CA ALA A 46 9.32 7.09 -2.47
C ALA A 46 10.78 7.21 -2.95
N ASP A 47 11.73 6.96 -2.06
CA ASP A 47 13.13 6.78 -2.43
C ASP A 47 13.32 5.35 -2.95
N GLY A 48 12.89 5.14 -4.20
CA GLY A 48 13.24 4.14 -5.22
C GLY A 48 13.90 2.78 -4.91
N SER A 49 13.91 2.23 -3.69
CA SER A 49 14.61 0.99 -3.38
C SER A 49 13.98 0.25 -2.19
N GLY A 50 13.00 -0.60 -2.47
CA GLY A 50 12.42 -1.56 -1.51
C GLY A 50 10.88 -1.65 -1.63
N PRO A 51 10.25 -2.73 -1.15
CA PRO A 51 8.79 -2.83 -1.07
C PRO A 51 8.31 -1.74 -0.12
N THR A 52 7.99 -0.59 -0.70
CA THR A 52 7.45 0.58 0.00
C THR A 52 5.99 0.25 0.21
N LEU A 53 5.71 -0.57 1.22
CA LEU A 53 4.41 -0.54 1.87
C LEU A 53 4.43 0.76 2.68
N PRO A 54 3.70 1.81 2.25
CA PRO A 54 3.48 2.91 3.16
C PRO A 54 2.54 2.32 4.21
N ASP A 55 3.07 1.94 5.36
CA ASP A 55 2.21 1.71 6.50
C ASP A 55 1.48 3.04 6.76
N ARG A 56 0.23 3.12 6.29
CA ARG A 56 -0.58 4.33 6.40
C ARG A 56 -1.31 4.24 7.72
N TYR A 57 -0.88 5.09 8.63
CA TYR A 57 -1.46 5.22 9.95
C TYR A 57 -2.44 6.40 9.96
N CYS A 58 -3.60 6.24 10.62
CA CYS A 58 -4.30 7.42 11.14
C CYS A 58 -3.54 7.94 12.37
N ASP A 59 -3.77 9.18 12.78
CA ASP A 59 -3.12 9.79 13.96
C ASP A 59 -3.02 8.85 15.19
N PRO A 60 -4.10 8.18 15.65
CA PRO A 60 -3.98 7.29 16.81
C PRO A 60 -3.15 6.03 16.50
N CYS A 61 -3.29 5.42 15.32
CA CYS A 61 -2.52 4.24 14.96
C CYS A 61 -1.02 4.59 14.79
N LEU A 62 -0.69 5.83 14.40
CA LEU A 62 0.69 6.31 14.28
C LEU A 62 1.35 6.44 15.65
N VAL A 63 0.62 7.00 16.63
CA VAL A 63 1.10 7.13 18.01
C VAL A 63 1.43 5.77 18.59
N THR A 64 0.49 4.82 18.50
CA THR A 64 0.68 3.45 19.02
C THR A 64 1.88 2.77 18.38
N VAL A 65 2.05 2.87 17.06
CA VAL A 65 3.20 2.25 16.39
C VAL A 65 4.53 2.85 16.84
N ARG A 66 4.60 4.18 16.97
CA ARG A 66 5.81 4.86 17.47
C ARG A 66 6.17 4.42 18.89
N GLU A 67 5.17 4.26 19.76
CA GLU A 67 5.38 3.76 21.12
C GLU A 67 5.88 2.31 21.12
N THR A 68 5.28 1.43 20.34
CA THR A 68 5.74 0.03 20.24
C THR A 68 7.15 -0.10 19.66
N LEU A 69 7.50 0.71 18.65
CA LEU A 69 8.85 0.71 18.08
C LEU A 69 9.88 1.23 19.09
N ALA A 70 9.56 2.31 19.81
CA ALA A 70 10.43 2.83 20.86
C ALA A 70 10.61 1.86 22.04
N ALA A 71 9.59 1.05 22.34
CA ALA A 71 9.68 0.01 23.37
C ALA A 71 10.49 -1.21 22.91
N ALA A 72 10.50 -1.53 21.61
CA ALA A 72 11.25 -2.66 21.05
C ALA A 72 12.76 -2.40 20.91
N ASP A 73 13.16 -1.13 20.85
CA ASP A 73 14.58 -0.70 20.75
C ASP A 73 15.30 -0.66 22.12
N ARG A 74 14.60 -1.01 23.21
CA ARG A 74 15.07 -0.93 24.59
C ARG A 74 15.27 -2.32 25.21
#